data_AF-A0A399WDF9-F1
#
_entry.id   AF-A0A399WDF9-F1
#
_cell.length_a   1.000
_cell.length_b   1.000
_cell.length_c   1.000
_cell.angle_alpha   90.00
_cell.angle_beta   90.00
_cell.angle_gamma   90.00
#
_symmetry.space_group_name_H-M   'P 1'
#
loop_
_entity.id
_entity.type
_entity.pdbx_description
1 polymer ?
#
loop_
_entity_poly.entity_id
_entity_poly.type
_entity_poly.pdbx_seq_one_letter_code
_entity_poly.pdbx_strand_id
1 'polypeptide(L)'
;MASKKQVNLRELSKILQISQPTIRDWILKGCPAERTSKGFLFVPDEVFSWREKYLSEKKQSSEGYERARTERMIWLAKQAELNYKKQEGILVDAGEVKQAAFETARQVRDGLLNIPNRISDLLVGEINSAGRIDGAKVKEILDKELRQALEALSDNLNKSTEVHDDKN
;
A
#
# COMPACT_ATOMS: atom_id res chain seq x y z
N MET A 1 -10.67 -54.94 -31.19
CA MET A 1 -11.38 -53.65 -30.97
C MET A 1 -12.55 -53.92 -30.05
N ALA A 2 -12.41 -53.63 -28.75
CA ALA A 2 -13.47 -53.91 -27.78
C ALA A 2 -14.63 -52.93 -28.00
N SER A 3 -15.82 -53.47 -28.27
CA SER A 3 -17.06 -52.68 -28.39
C SER A 3 -17.27 -51.94 -27.06
N LYS A 4 -17.21 -50.60 -27.08
CA LYS A 4 -17.44 -49.77 -25.89
C LYS A 4 -18.90 -49.97 -25.47
N LYS A 5 -19.13 -50.61 -24.33
CA LYS A 5 -20.47 -50.88 -23.80
C LYS A 5 -21.22 -49.56 -23.58
N GLN A 6 -22.23 -49.30 -24.40
CA GLN A 6 -23.14 -48.17 -24.23
C GLN A 6 -24.21 -48.51 -23.21
N VAL A 7 -24.54 -47.57 -22.33
CA VAL A 7 -25.56 -47.71 -21.29
C VAL A 7 -26.55 -46.57 -21.37
N ASN A 8 -27.80 -46.83 -20.96
CA ASN A 8 -28.82 -45.78 -20.88
C ASN A 8 -28.65 -44.93 -19.61
N LEU A 9 -29.39 -43.81 -19.54
CA LEU A 9 -29.36 -42.89 -18.40
C LEU A 9 -29.67 -43.56 -17.04
N ARG A 10 -30.59 -44.53 -17.00
CA ARG A 10 -30.98 -45.22 -15.75
C ARG A 10 -29.89 -46.17 -15.28
N GLU A 11 -29.27 -46.89 -16.20
CA GLU A 11 -28.15 -47.78 -15.93
C GLU A 11 -26.92 -46.99 -15.52
N LEU A 12 -26.62 -45.88 -16.19
CA LEU A 12 -25.52 -45.00 -15.79
C LEU A 12 -25.73 -44.44 -14.38
N SER A 13 -26.96 -44.02 -14.05
CA SER A 13 -27.32 -43.56 -12.71
C SER A 13 -27.08 -44.64 -11.64
N LYS A 14 -27.41 -45.90 -11.93
CA LYS A 14 -27.14 -47.04 -11.02
C LYS A 14 -25.64 -47.32 -10.89
N ILE A 15 -24.89 -47.29 -11.99
CA ILE A 15 -23.44 -47.54 -12.01
C ILE A 15 -22.69 -46.45 -11.24
N LEU A 16 -23.04 -45.19 -11.47
CA LEU A 16 -22.38 -44.04 -10.85
C LEU A 16 -22.92 -43.70 -9.45
N GLN A 17 -24.04 -44.29 -9.05
CA GLN A 17 -24.77 -43.95 -7.81
C GLN A 17 -25.10 -42.45 -7.71
N ILE A 18 -25.48 -41.85 -8.84
CA ILE A 18 -25.78 -40.41 -8.96
C ILE A 18 -27.20 -40.23 -9.51
N SER A 19 -27.87 -39.16 -9.07
CA SER A 19 -29.23 -38.86 -9.51
C SER A 19 -29.31 -38.61 -11.03
N GLN A 20 -30.37 -39.10 -11.67
CA GLN A 20 -30.60 -38.85 -13.11
C GLN A 20 -30.65 -37.35 -13.46
N PRO A 21 -31.22 -36.45 -12.63
CA PRO A 21 -31.14 -35.00 -12.86
C PRO A 21 -29.72 -34.47 -12.94
N THR A 22 -28.80 -34.94 -12.08
CA THR A 22 -27.39 -34.53 -12.10
C THR A 22 -26.70 -34.94 -13.40
N ILE A 23 -26.98 -36.14 -13.91
CA ILE A 23 -26.43 -36.59 -15.19
C ILE A 23 -26.99 -35.76 -16.34
N ARG A 24 -28.27 -35.37 -16.30
CA ARG A 24 -28.85 -34.45 -17.31
C ARG A 24 -28.19 -33.06 -17.27
N ASP A 25 -27.92 -32.53 -16.08
CA ASP A 25 -27.16 -31.29 -15.91
C ASP A 25 -25.73 -31.41 -16.48
N TRP A 26 -25.10 -32.58 -16.37
CA TRP A 26 -23.79 -32.83 -17.00
C TRP A 26 -23.84 -32.78 -18.54
N ILE A 27 -24.94 -33.20 -19.17
CA ILE A 27 -25.12 -33.07 -20.62
C ILE A 27 -25.11 -31.59 -21.03
N LEU A 28 -25.78 -30.71 -20.28
CA LEU A 28 -25.75 -29.26 -20.52
C LEU A 28 -24.34 -28.67 -20.38
N LYS A 29 -23.49 -29.32 -19.57
CA LYS A 29 -22.09 -28.94 -19.32
C LYS A 29 -21.11 -29.58 -20.29
N GLY A 30 -21.60 -30.35 -21.28
CA GLY A 30 -20.78 -30.94 -22.34
C GLY A 30 -20.31 -32.37 -22.07
N CYS A 31 -20.99 -33.13 -21.22
CA CYS A 31 -20.72 -34.55 -21.03
C CYS A 31 -20.94 -35.34 -22.34
N PRO A 32 -20.02 -36.26 -22.73
CA PRO A 32 -20.18 -37.10 -23.92
C PRO A 32 -21.47 -37.94 -23.83
N ALA A 33 -22.41 -37.68 -24.72
CA ALA A 33 -23.69 -38.38 -24.81
C ALA A 33 -24.16 -38.47 -26.26
N GLU A 34 -24.55 -39.67 -26.70
CA GLU A 34 -25.13 -39.89 -28.02
C GLU A 34 -26.65 -39.75 -27.93
N ARG A 35 -27.23 -38.90 -28.79
CA ARG A 35 -28.68 -38.69 -28.85
C ARG A 35 -29.33 -39.76 -29.74
N THR A 36 -30.31 -40.47 -29.19
CA THR A 36 -31.08 -41.50 -29.88
C THR A 36 -32.58 -41.18 -29.81
N SER A 37 -33.39 -41.80 -30.66
CA SER A 37 -34.85 -41.70 -30.65
C SER A 37 -35.52 -42.02 -29.30
N LYS A 38 -34.85 -42.81 -28.44
CA LYS A 38 -35.34 -43.24 -27.11
C LYS A 38 -34.64 -42.54 -25.93
N GLY A 39 -33.79 -41.54 -26.17
CA GLY A 39 -33.08 -40.79 -25.11
C GLY A 39 -31.59 -40.61 -25.39
N PHE A 40 -30.76 -40.76 -24.34
CA PHE A 40 -29.31 -40.60 -24.42
C PHE A 40 -28.60 -41.91 -24.07
N LEU A 41 -27.60 -42.25 -24.86
CA LEU A 41 -26.66 -43.34 -24.60
C LEU A 41 -25.32 -42.76 -24.16
N PHE A 42 -24.71 -43.44 -23.19
CA PHE A 42 -23.45 -43.02 -22.58
C PHE A 42 -22.47 -44.18 -22.64
N VAL A 43 -21.22 -43.86 -22.92
CA VAL A 43 -20.10 -44.76 -22.66
C VAL A 43 -19.60 -44.46 -21.25
N PRO A 44 -19.72 -45.37 -20.26
CA PRO A 44 -19.33 -45.09 -18.88
C PRO A 44 -17.91 -44.53 -18.74
N ASP A 45 -16.95 -45.14 -19.43
CA ASP A 45 -15.53 -44.78 -19.40
C ASP A 45 -15.25 -43.33 -19.84
N GLU A 46 -15.95 -42.87 -20.88
CA GLU A 46 -15.84 -41.50 -21.38
C GLU A 46 -16.49 -40.50 -20.42
N VAL A 47 -17.62 -40.87 -19.81
CA VAL A 47 -18.27 -40.04 -18.78
C VAL A 47 -17.40 -39.92 -17.54
N PHE A 48 -16.74 -41.00 -17.10
CA PHE A 48 -15.80 -40.97 -15.98
C PHE A 48 -14.64 -40.03 -16.26
N SER A 49 -13.99 -40.20 -17.42
CA SER A 49 -12.86 -39.35 -17.84
C SER A 49 -13.26 -37.87 -17.93
N TRP A 50 -14.42 -37.58 -18.51
CA TRP A 50 -14.97 -36.22 -18.58
C TRP A 50 -15.24 -35.65 -17.19
N ARG A 51 -15.85 -36.43 -16.30
CA ARG A 51 -16.20 -36.00 -14.94
C ARG A 51 -14.96 -35.64 -14.14
N GLU A 52 -13.93 -36.47 -14.16
CA GLU A 52 -12.68 -36.21 -13.45
C GLU A 52 -12.03 -34.92 -13.93
N LYS A 53 -11.98 -34.72 -15.25
CA LYS A 53 -11.48 -33.48 -15.86
C LYS A 53 -12.33 -32.26 -15.46
N TYR A 54 -13.65 -32.35 -15.54
CA TYR A 54 -14.55 -31.27 -15.15
C TYR A 54 -14.41 -30.87 -13.67
N LEU A 55 -14.27 -31.87 -12.79
CA LEU A 55 -14.08 -31.64 -11.36
C LEU A 55 -12.70 -31.05 -11.04
N SER A 56 -11.64 -31.48 -11.74
CA SER A 56 -10.30 -30.93 -11.54
C SER A 56 -10.21 -29.48 -12.01
N GLU A 57 -10.76 -29.15 -13.19
CA GLU A 57 -10.81 -27.79 -13.72
C GLU A 57 -11.64 -26.85 -12.82
N LYS A 58 -12.81 -27.32 -12.36
CA LYS A 58 -13.66 -26.54 -11.45
C LYS A 58 -12.97 -26.30 -10.10
N LYS A 59 -12.28 -27.31 -9.56
CA LYS A 59 -11.51 -27.19 -8.31
C LYS A 59 -10.36 -26.20 -8.48
N GLN A 60 -9.61 -26.28 -9.57
CA GLN A 60 -8.52 -25.35 -9.87
C GLN A 60 -9.01 -23.90 -10.01
N SER A 61 -10.14 -23.69 -10.71
CA SER A 61 -10.76 -22.36 -10.84
C SER A 61 -11.24 -21.82 -9.49
N SER A 62 -11.90 -22.65 -8.68
CA SER A 62 -12.35 -22.28 -7.33
C SER A 62 -11.19 -21.96 -6.39
N GLU A 63 -10.12 -22.77 -6.40
CA GLU A 63 -8.93 -22.52 -5.58
C GLU A 63 -8.22 -21.23 -6.00
N GLY A 64 -8.12 -20.94 -7.31
CA GLY A 64 -7.57 -19.69 -7.80
C GLY A 64 -8.38 -18.47 -7.35
N TYR A 65 -9.72 -18.57 -7.40
CA TYR A 65 -10.61 -17.52 -6.93
C TYR A 65 -10.47 -17.27 -5.42
N GLU A 66 -10.47 -18.32 -4.60
CA GLU A 66 -10.33 -18.19 -3.15
C GLU A 66 -8.95 -17.64 -2.75
N ARG A 67 -7.88 -18.02 -3.46
CA ARG A 67 -6.54 -17.44 -3.26
C ARG A 67 -6.53 -15.95 -3.60
N ALA A 68 -7.03 -15.56 -4.77
CA ALA A 68 -7.09 -14.14 -5.17
C ALA A 68 -7.95 -13.30 -4.21
N ARG A 69 -9.05 -13.86 -3.72
CA ARG A 69 -9.90 -13.23 -2.71
C ARG A 69 -9.15 -13.05 -1.38
N THR A 70 -8.45 -14.09 -0.92
CA THR A 70 -7.67 -14.06 0.32
C THR A 70 -6.55 -13.02 0.24
N GLU A 71 -5.79 -12.99 -0.86
CA GLU A 71 -4.75 -11.99 -1.10
C GLU A 71 -5.30 -10.57 -1.03
N ARG A 72 -6.43 -10.30 -1.73
CA ARG A 72 -7.10 -9.00 -1.67
C ARG A 72 -7.45 -8.60 -0.23
N MET A 73 -8.02 -9.53 0.54
CA MET A 73 -8.40 -9.26 1.93
C MET A 73 -7.17 -8.96 2.82
N ILE A 74 -6.05 -9.66 2.61
CA ILE A 74 -4.79 -9.40 3.31
C ILE A 74 -4.28 -7.99 3.00
N TRP A 75 -4.28 -7.58 1.74
CA TRP A 75 -3.83 -6.25 1.35
C TRP A 75 -4.73 -5.13 1.91
N LEU A 76 -6.05 -5.34 1.89
CA LEU A 76 -7.01 -4.43 2.50
C LEU A 76 -6.81 -4.31 4.00
N ALA A 77 -6.59 -5.43 4.70
CA ALA A 77 -6.31 -5.42 6.13
C ALA A 77 -5.03 -4.65 6.47
N LYS A 78 -3.95 -4.86 5.71
CA LYS A 78 -2.70 -4.11 5.86
C LYS A 78 -2.89 -2.61 5.60
N GLN A 79 -3.66 -2.25 4.59
CA GLN A 79 -3.95 -0.85 4.28
C GLN A 79 -4.76 -0.20 5.40
N ALA A 80 -5.76 -0.89 5.94
CA ALA A 80 -6.55 -0.42 7.07
C ALA A 80 -5.69 -0.25 8.33
N GLU A 81 -4.77 -1.18 8.61
CA GLU A 81 -3.83 -1.07 9.73
C GLU A 81 -2.91 0.15 9.59
N LEU A 82 -2.35 0.39 8.39
CA LEU A 82 -1.53 1.57 8.13
C LEU A 82 -2.33 2.87 8.29
N ASN A 83 -3.57 2.90 7.80
CA ASN A 83 -4.44 4.07 7.95
C ASN A 83 -4.83 4.32 9.40
N TYR A 84 -5.13 3.27 10.16
CA TYR A 84 -5.40 3.37 11.59
C TYR A 84 -4.19 3.94 12.34
N LYS A 85 -2.98 3.41 12.08
CA LYS A 85 -1.75 3.93 12.70
C LYS A 85 -1.43 5.38 12.30
N LYS A 86 -1.81 5.79 11.09
CA LYS A 86 -1.73 7.20 10.65
C LYS A 86 -2.72 8.08 11.44
N GLN A 87 -3.97 7.64 11.60
CA GLN A 87 -5.00 8.36 12.36
C GLN A 87 -4.69 8.43 13.86
N GLU A 88 -4.07 7.39 14.41
CA GLU A 88 -3.58 7.34 15.79
C GLU A 88 -2.35 8.24 16.01
N GLY A 89 -1.80 8.85 14.95
CA GLY A 89 -0.66 9.77 15.02
C GLY A 89 0.69 9.07 15.20
N ILE A 90 0.74 7.74 15.17
CA ILE A 90 1.99 6.96 15.31
C ILE A 90 2.81 6.99 14.02
N LEU A 91 2.16 7.15 12.87
CA LEU A 91 2.79 7.07 11.56
C LEU A 91 2.51 8.33 10.73
N VAL A 92 3.58 9.05 10.37
CA VAL A 92 3.52 10.24 9.51
C VAL A 92 4.17 9.91 8.16
N ASP A 93 3.75 10.57 7.08
CA ASP A 93 4.36 10.36 5.77
C ASP A 93 5.84 10.80 5.80
N ALA A 94 6.73 9.89 5.41
CA ALA A 94 8.16 10.17 5.34
C ALA A 94 8.48 11.30 4.35
N GLY A 95 7.67 11.51 3.30
CA GLY A 95 7.81 12.63 2.38
C GLY A 95 7.55 13.97 3.05
N GLU A 96 6.47 14.07 3.82
CA GLU A 96 6.12 15.28 4.58
C GLU A 96 7.18 15.60 5.62
N VAL A 97 7.66 14.60 6.38
CA VAL A 97 8.74 14.80 7.35
C VAL A 97 10.01 15.32 6.69
N LYS A 98 10.40 14.75 5.54
CA LYS A 98 11.59 15.21 4.81
C LYS A 98 11.45 16.64 4.31
N GLN A 99 10.27 17.01 3.82
CA GLN A 99 10.01 18.36 3.35
C GLN A 99 10.03 19.37 4.49
N ALA A 100 9.36 19.05 5.61
CA ALA A 100 9.36 19.88 6.81
C ALA A 100 10.78 20.05 7.38
N ALA A 101 11.57 18.97 7.43
CA ALA A 101 12.96 19.01 7.86
C ALA A 101 13.83 19.87 6.92
N PHE A 102 13.60 19.79 5.61
CA PHE A 102 14.34 20.59 4.63
C PHE A 102 14.01 22.08 4.74
N GLU A 103 12.72 22.42 4.87
CA GLU A 103 12.28 23.81 5.04
C GLU A 103 12.83 24.41 6.35
N THR A 104 12.78 23.63 7.43
CA THR A 104 13.40 23.96 8.72
C THR A 104 14.90 24.25 8.55
N ALA A 105 15.64 23.35 7.91
CA ALA A 105 17.07 23.52 7.68
C ALA A 105 17.38 24.75 6.82
N ARG A 106 16.51 25.06 5.86
CA ARG A 106 16.62 26.27 5.02
C ARG A 106 16.47 27.53 5.85
N GLN A 107 15.47 27.61 6.71
CA GLN A 107 15.26 28.77 7.59
C GLN A 107 16.45 29.00 8.51
N VAL A 108 17.01 27.93 9.09
CA VAL A 108 18.24 27.98 9.91
C VAL A 108 19.41 28.54 9.11
N ARG A 109 19.65 28.00 7.91
CA ARG A 109 20.73 28.45 7.04
C ARG A 109 20.58 29.93 6.68
N ASP A 110 19.40 30.33 6.22
CA ASP A 110 19.14 31.69 5.76
C ASP A 110 19.27 32.69 6.94
N GLY A 111 18.85 32.30 8.15
CA GLY A 111 19.07 33.06 9.38
C GLY A 111 20.55 33.25 9.71
N LEU A 112 21.34 32.18 9.67
CA LEU A 112 22.78 32.23 9.94
C LEU A 112 23.55 33.08 8.90
N LEU A 113 23.21 32.93 7.62
CA LEU A 113 23.84 33.70 6.54
C LEU A 113 23.50 35.20 6.58
N ASN A 114 22.43 35.59 7.28
CA ASN A 114 22.07 36.99 7.44
C ASN A 114 22.80 37.68 8.60
N ILE A 115 23.38 36.93 9.54
CA ILE A 115 24.11 37.50 10.69
C ILE A 115 25.24 38.45 10.25
N PRO A 116 26.13 38.08 9.29
CA PRO A 116 27.19 38.96 8.83
C PRO A 116 26.70 40.32 8.31
N ASN A 117 25.60 40.34 7.56
CA ASN A 117 25.03 41.57 7.03
C ASN A 117 24.55 42.49 8.17
N ARG A 118 23.92 41.93 9.21
CA ARG A 118 23.43 42.69 10.36
C ARG A 118 24.55 43.24 11.24
N ILE A 119 25.62 42.49 11.44
CA ILE A 119 26.75 42.94 12.28
C ILE A 119 27.69 43.89 11.54
N SER A 120 27.78 43.81 10.21
CA SER A 120 28.72 44.65 9.44
C SER A 120 28.47 46.14 9.66
N ASP A 121 27.20 46.56 9.65
CA ASP A 121 26.82 47.95 9.90
C ASP A 121 27.12 48.38 11.34
N LEU A 122 26.90 47.50 12.32
CA LEU A 122 27.21 47.75 13.73
C LEU A 122 28.72 47.86 13.97
N LEU A 123 29.51 47.00 13.30
CA LEU A 123 30.96 46.99 13.40
C LEU A 123 31.59 48.24 12.78
N VAL A 124 31.01 48.79 11.71
CA VAL A 124 31.45 50.05 11.10
C VAL A 124 31.24 51.24 12.04
N GLY A 125 30.12 51.26 12.76
CA GLY A 125 29.84 52.30 13.77
C GLY A 125 30.84 52.31 14.93
N GLU A 126 31.45 51.16 15.23
CA GLU A 126 32.41 50.99 16.31
C GLU A 126 33.87 51.23 15.90
N ILE A 127 34.10 51.67 14.65
CA ILE A 127 35.43 52.08 14.17
C ILE A 127 35.75 53.46 14.77
N ASN A 128 36.66 53.47 15.75
CA ASN A 128 37.14 54.69 16.36
C ASN A 128 37.89 55.59 15.34
N SER A 129 38.04 56.89 15.65
CA SER A 129 38.70 57.89 14.79
C SER A 129 40.14 57.55 14.36
N ALA A 130 40.76 56.54 14.99
CA ALA A 130 42.08 56.00 14.68
C ALA A 130 42.07 54.75 13.76
N GLY A 131 40.90 54.36 13.22
CA GLY A 131 40.76 53.21 12.32
C GLY A 131 40.96 51.85 13.00
N ARG A 132 40.82 51.77 14.32
CA ARG A 132 41.02 50.54 15.11
C ARG A 132 39.69 50.05 15.68
N ILE A 133 39.51 48.73 15.57
CA ILE A 133 38.36 48.00 16.10
C ILE A 133 38.78 47.30 17.40
N ASP A 134 38.00 47.46 18.47
CA ASP A 134 38.22 46.74 19.73
C ASP A 134 37.65 45.31 19.63
N GLY A 135 38.53 44.31 19.65
CA GLY A 135 38.14 42.90 19.54
C GLY A 135 37.20 42.41 20.65
N ALA A 136 37.24 43.01 21.85
CA ALA A 136 36.30 42.67 22.92
C ALA A 136 34.86 43.09 22.57
N LYS A 137 34.72 44.28 21.98
CA LYS A 137 33.44 44.84 21.54
C LYS A 137 32.85 44.08 20.36
N VAL A 138 33.70 43.68 19.41
CA VAL A 138 33.32 42.80 18.29
C VAL A 138 32.76 41.48 18.78
N LYS A 139 33.44 40.86 19.75
CA LYS A 139 33.00 39.60 20.33
C LYS A 139 31.67 39.74 21.08
N GLU A 140 31.47 40.83 21.81
CA GLU A 140 30.19 41.14 22.50
C GLU A 140 29.03 41.27 21.50
N ILE A 141 29.23 42.03 20.41
CA ILE A 141 28.22 42.22 19.34
C ILE A 141 27.90 40.90 18.65
N LEU A 142 28.93 40.12 18.30
CA LEU A 142 28.76 38.78 17.70
C LEU A 142 27.99 37.84 18.62
N ASP A 143 28.37 37.75 19.91
CA ASP A 143 27.72 36.83 20.85
C ASP A 143 26.24 37.18 21.04
N LYS A 144 25.92 38.48 21.17
CA LYS A 144 24.54 38.96 21.27
C LYS A 144 23.71 38.61 20.04
N GLU A 145 24.26 38.82 18.86
CA GLU A 145 23.55 38.60 17.60
C GLU A 145 23.37 37.11 17.27
N LEU A 146 24.37 36.28 17.58
CA LEU A 146 24.26 34.82 17.50
C LEU A 146 23.17 34.30 18.44
N ARG A 147 23.11 34.78 19.69
CA ARG A 147 22.05 34.39 20.64
C ARG A 147 20.68 34.79 20.12
N GLN A 148 20.53 36.03 19.65
CA GLN A 148 19.26 36.51 19.12
C GLN A 148 18.80 35.74 17.88
N ALA A 149 19.73 35.38 16.98
CA ALA A 149 19.42 34.55 15.82
C ALA A 149 19.00 33.12 16.23
N LEU A 150 19.69 32.51 17.19
CA LEU A 150 19.35 31.18 17.70
C LEU A 150 18.00 31.15 18.44
N GLU A 151 17.70 32.20 19.21
CA GLU A 151 16.43 32.34 19.92
C GLU A 151 15.26 32.54 18.93
N ALA A 152 15.45 33.40 17.92
CA ALA A 152 14.47 33.56 16.83
C ALA A 152 14.26 32.26 16.03
N LEU A 153 15.30 31.47 15.82
CA LEU A 153 15.17 30.15 15.19
C LEU A 153 14.40 29.17 16.10
N SER A 154 14.72 29.12 17.39
CA SER A 154 13.99 28.30 18.36
C SER A 154 12.50 28.64 18.41
N ASP A 155 12.17 29.93 18.42
CA ASP A 155 10.77 30.40 18.44
C ASP A 155 10.03 30.04 17.15
N ASN A 156 10.68 30.16 15.99
CA ASN A 156 10.08 29.77 14.71
C ASN A 156 9.86 28.26 14.62
N LEU A 157 10.78 27.46 15.16
CA LEU A 157 10.63 26.00 15.24
C LEU A 157 9.47 25.61 16.15
N ASN A 158 9.35 26.23 17.33
CA ASN A 158 8.26 25.96 18.25
C ASN A 158 6.90 26.36 17.66
N LYS A 159 6.78 27.50 16.97
CA LYS A 159 5.53 27.90 16.30
C LYS A 159 5.09 26.93 15.20
N SER A 160 6.04 26.30 14.51
CA SER A 160 5.71 25.29 13.49
C SER A 160 5.11 24.00 14.08
N THR A 161 5.36 23.73 15.37
CA THR A 161 4.79 22.57 16.08
C THR A 161 3.34 22.79 16.55
N GLU A 162 2.96 24.02 16.89
CA GLU A 162 1.60 24.33 17.40
C GLU A 162 0.52 24.26 16.30
N VAL A 163 0.86 24.58 15.05
CA VAL A 163 -0.10 24.63 13.93
C VAL A 163 -0.55 23.23 13.48
N HIS A 164 0.16 22.18 13.89
CA HIS A 164 -0.12 20.80 13.46
C HIS A 164 -1.14 20.05 14.34
N ASP A 165 -1.46 20.55 15.53
CA ASP A 165 -2.43 19.93 16.45
C ASP A 165 -3.91 20.29 16.16
N ASP A 166 -4.17 21.32 15.35
CA ASP A 166 -5.53 21.85 15.11
C ASP A 166 -6.29 21.18 13.94
N LYS A 167 -5.77 20.08 13.38
CA LYS A 167 -6.45 19.33 12.31
C LYS A 167 -6.54 17.85 12.64
N ASN A 168 -7.42 17.51 13.58
CA ASN A 168 -7.99 16.17 13.67
C ASN A 168 -9.52 16.26 13.71
#